data_AF-A0A381L3E3-F1
#
_entry.id   AF-A0A381L3E3-F1
#
_cell.length_a   1.000
_cell.length_b   1.000
_cell.length_c   1.000
_cell.angle_alpha   90.00
_cell.angle_beta   90.00
_cell.angle_gamma   90.00
#
_symmetry.space_group_name_H-M   'P 1'
#
loop_
_entity.id
_entity.type
_entity.pdbx_description
1 polymer ?
#
loop_
_entity_poly.entity_id
_entity_poly.type
_entity_poly.pdbx_seq_one_letter_code
_entity_poly.pdbx_strand_id
1 'polypeptide(L)'
;TAPQFISSRGNEYFCEIDEDYLTDRFNLTGLNTEVQYYQYALDLIMDVFELDCDEGMREVIEKSARHLYGLVHARYIVTTRGLAKM
;
A
#
# COMPACT_ATOMS: atom_id res chain seq x y z
N THR A 1 8.61 3.95 0.00
CA THR A 1 8.14 2.84 0.85
C THR A 1 6.93 3.27 1.66
N ALA A 2 6.19 2.35 2.30
CA ALA A 2 5.01 2.69 3.10
C ALA A 2 5.30 3.66 4.27
N PRO A 3 6.37 3.49 5.07
CA PRO A 3 6.69 4.43 6.16
C PRO A 3 6.96 5.87 5.67
N GLN A 4 7.65 5.99 4.53
CA GLN A 4 7.90 7.30 3.90
C GLN A 4 6.60 7.96 3.41
N PHE A 5 5.66 7.16 2.90
CA PHE A 5 4.36 7.66 2.48
C PHE A 5 3.57 8.21 3.67
N ILE A 6 3.45 7.46 4.77
CA ILE A 6 2.69 7.87 5.96
C ILE A 6 3.30 9.13 6.60
N SER A 7 4.62 9.24 6.61
CA SER A 7 5.33 10.39 7.18
C SER A 7 5.25 11.67 6.33
N SER A 8 4.67 11.59 5.13
CA SER A 8 4.55 12.74 4.23
C SER A 8 3.42 13.68 4.68
N ARG A 9 3.64 14.99 4.52
CA ARG A 9 2.64 16.02 4.83
C ARG A 9 1.31 15.75 4.12
N GLY A 10 0.20 15.79 4.84
CA GLY A 10 -1.14 15.48 4.34
C GLY A 10 -1.60 14.04 4.55
N ASN A 11 -0.73 13.16 5.05
CA ASN A 11 -1.03 11.75 5.33
C ASN A 11 -1.14 11.45 6.82
N GLU A 12 -1.41 12.45 7.65
CA GLU A 12 -1.45 12.33 9.12
C GLU A 12 -2.58 11.42 9.63
N TYR A 13 -3.59 11.13 8.79
CA TYR A 13 -4.68 10.22 9.13
C TYR A 13 -4.40 8.75 8.79
N PHE A 14 -3.25 8.45 8.18
CA PHE A 14 -2.85 7.08 7.91
C PHE A 14 -2.14 6.49 9.13
N CYS A 15 -2.50 5.25 9.46
CA CYS A 15 -1.74 4.42 10.36
C CYS A 15 -0.92 3.41 9.56
N GLU A 16 0.12 2.87 10.18
CA GLU A 16 0.94 1.82 9.59
C GLU A 16 0.19 0.49 9.61
N ILE A 17 -0.02 -0.08 8.42
CA ILE A 17 -0.63 -1.40 8.24
C ILE A 17 0.42 -2.46 8.59
N ASP A 18 0.04 -3.46 9.37
CA ASP A 18 0.96 -4.54 9.71
C ASP A 18 1.34 -5.38 8.47
N GLU A 19 2.60 -5.78 8.37
CA GLU A 19 3.10 -6.58 7.24
C GLU A 19 2.36 -7.91 7.08
N ASP A 20 2.00 -8.56 8.18
CA ASP A 20 1.25 -9.82 8.13
C ASP A 20 -0.14 -9.64 7.50
N TYR A 21 -0.78 -8.48 7.71
CA TYR A 21 -2.04 -8.12 7.04
C TYR A 21 -1.84 -7.93 5.53
N LEU A 22 -0.71 -7.34 5.11
CA LEU A 22 -0.34 -7.13 3.70
C LEU A 22 0.08 -8.45 3.00
N THR A 23 0.65 -9.41 3.72
CA THR A 23 1.05 -10.70 3.15
C THR A 23 -0.11 -11.68 2.98
N ASP A 24 -1.19 -11.52 3.76
CA ASP A 24 -2.39 -12.36 3.65
C ASP A 24 -3.24 -11.96 2.44
N ARG A 25 -3.21 -12.81 1.42
CA ARG A 25 -3.94 -12.62 0.16
C ARG A 25 -5.45 -12.50 0.35
N PHE A 26 -6.01 -13.08 1.41
CA PHE A 26 -7.44 -13.00 1.67
C PHE A 26 -7.87 -11.54 1.92
N ASN A 27 -7.07 -10.78 2.68
CA ASN A 27 -7.33 -9.36 2.99
C ASN A 27 -7.27 -8.47 1.74
N LEU A 28 -6.51 -8.90 0.72
CA LEU A 28 -6.30 -8.16 -0.53
C LEU A 28 -7.22 -8.59 -1.68
N THR A 29 -8.14 -9.53 -1.42
CA THR A 29 -9.05 -10.06 -2.45
C THR A 29 -9.77 -8.95 -3.21
N GLY A 30 -9.72 -9.03 -4.55
CA GLY A 30 -10.38 -8.09 -5.47
C GLY A 30 -9.64 -6.78 -5.72
N LEU A 31 -8.57 -6.46 -4.98
CA LEU A 31 -7.82 -5.21 -5.20
C LEU A 31 -6.98 -5.23 -6.49
N ASN A 32 -6.65 -6.44 -6.98
CA ASN A 32 -5.88 -6.63 -8.20
C ASN A 32 -6.61 -6.15 -9.47
N THR A 33 -7.95 -6.02 -9.43
CA THR A 33 -8.74 -5.47 -10.55
C THR A 33 -8.89 -3.96 -10.49
N GLU A 34 -8.72 -3.37 -9.30
CA GLU A 34 -8.87 -1.93 -9.06
C GLU A 34 -7.56 -1.15 -9.26
N VAL A 35 -6.41 -1.83 -9.14
CA VAL A 35 -5.09 -1.20 -9.14
C VAL A 35 -4.25 -1.66 -10.33
N GLN A 36 -3.81 -0.71 -11.16
CA GLN A 36 -2.84 -0.96 -12.23
C GLN A 36 -1.48 -1.33 -11.64
N TYR A 37 -0.74 -2.24 -12.28
CA TYR A 37 0.57 -2.70 -11.78
C TYR A 37 0.51 -3.22 -10.33
N TYR A 38 -0.59 -3.87 -9.94
CA TYR A 38 -0.86 -4.32 -8.57
C TYR A 38 0.33 -5.01 -7.90
N GLN A 39 0.98 -5.97 -8.57
CA GLN A 39 2.11 -6.69 -7.98
C GLN A 39 3.28 -5.74 -7.68
N TYR A 40 3.68 -4.91 -8.64
CA TYR A 40 4.74 -3.92 -8.45
C TYR A 40 4.39 -2.87 -7.39
N ALA A 41 3.12 -2.46 -7.32
CA ALA A 41 2.63 -1.57 -6.29
C ALA A 41 2.73 -2.21 -4.89
N LEU A 42 2.38 -3.49 -4.76
CA LEU A 42 2.50 -4.24 -3.52
C LEU A 42 3.98 -4.43 -3.12
N ASP A 43 4.83 -4.81 -4.07
CA ASP A 43 6.27 -4.96 -3.85
C ASP A 43 6.91 -3.64 -3.37
N LEU A 44 6.44 -2.50 -3.91
CA LEU A 44 6.91 -1.17 -3.50
C LEU A 44 6.41 -0.77 -2.10
N ILE A 45 5.20 -1.17 -1.71
CA ILE A 45 4.68 -0.99 -0.35
C ILE A 45 5.49 -1.81 0.65
N MET A 46 5.82 -3.06 0.28
CA MET A 46 6.56 -4.03 1.10
C MET A 46 8.09 -3.85 1.07
N ASP A 47 8.58 -2.82 0.38
CA ASP A 47 10.02 -2.51 0.25
C ASP A 47 10.86 -3.66 -0.39
N VAL A 48 10.26 -4.41 -1.30
CA VAL A 48 10.90 -5.49 -2.08
C VAL A 48 10.88 -5.22 -3.59
N PHE A 49 10.70 -3.96 -3.98
CA PHE A 49 10.63 -3.56 -5.38
C PHE A 49 12.02 -3.42 -6.02
N GLU A 50 12.37 -4.34 -6.90
CA GLU A 50 13.70 -4.43 -7.53
C GLU A 50 13.73 -4.10 -9.03
N LEU A 51 12.60 -3.69 -9.63
CA LEU A 51 12.56 -3.41 -11.07
C LEU A 51 13.32 -2.12 -11.41
N ASP A 52 14.31 -2.26 -12.30
CA ASP A 52 14.96 -1.12 -12.97
C ASP A 52 14.05 -0.64 -14.11
N CYS A 53 13.42 0.51 -13.92
CA CYS A 53 12.50 1.12 -14.87
C CYS A 53 12.79 2.61 -15.03
N ASP A 54 12.35 3.17 -16.15
CA ASP A 54 12.45 4.62 -16.36
C ASP A 54 11.60 5.40 -15.35
N GLU A 55 11.92 6.68 -15.20
CA GLU A 55 11.27 7.58 -14.24
C GLU A 55 9.75 7.70 -14.47
N GLY A 56 9.29 7.63 -15.72
CA GLY A 56 7.87 7.69 -16.06
C GLY A 56 7.12 6.45 -15.58
N MET A 57 7.67 5.26 -15.82
CA MET A 57 7.10 4.02 -15.30
C MET A 57 7.13 3.97 -13.77
N ARG A 58 8.23 4.43 -13.15
CA ARG A 58 8.37 4.52 -11.69
C ARG A 58 7.26 5.39 -11.08
N GLU A 59 6.99 6.57 -11.66
CA GLU A 59 5.94 7.48 -11.17
C GLU A 59 4.55 6.84 -11.23
N VAL A 60 4.26 6.06 -12.28
CA VAL A 60 2.99 5.35 -12.41
C VAL A 60 2.84 4.26 -11.35
N ILE A 61 3.89 3.48 -11.10
CA ILE A 61 3.90 2.45 -10.05
C ILE A 61 3.73 3.09 -8.65
N GLU A 62 4.38 4.22 -8.40
CA GLU A 62 4.22 4.96 -7.13
C GLU A 62 2.80 5.49 -6.93
N LYS A 63 2.13 5.96 -8.00
CA LYS A 63 0.70 6.33 -7.94
C LYS A 63 -0.17 5.13 -7.63
N SER A 64 0.08 3.99 -8.27
CA SER A 64 -0.61 2.73 -7.99
C SER A 64 -0.39 2.24 -6.57
N ALA A 65 0.83 2.33 -6.03
CA ALA A 65 1.17 1.95 -4.66
C ALA A 65 0.43 2.82 -3.64
N ARG A 66 0.35 4.14 -3.87
CA ARG A 66 -0.44 5.03 -3.01
C ARG A 66 -1.92 4.69 -3.02
N HIS A 67 -2.47 4.39 -4.20
CA HIS A 67 -3.87 3.98 -4.33
C HIS A 67 -4.11 2.64 -3.61
N LEU A 68 -3.26 1.64 -3.85
CA LEU A 68 -3.35 0.34 -3.19
C LEU A 68 -3.26 0.47 -1.67
N TYR A 69 -2.27 1.20 -1.15
CA TYR A 69 -2.10 1.42 0.28
C TYR A 69 -3.37 2.04 0.90
N GLY A 70 -3.98 3.02 0.24
CA GLY A 70 -5.24 3.62 0.69
C GLY A 70 -6.41 2.62 0.74
N LEU A 71 -6.56 1.76 -0.28
CA LEU A 71 -7.61 0.73 -0.30
C LEU A 71 -7.41 -0.34 0.78
N VAL A 72 -6.16 -0.76 1.02
CA VAL A 72 -5.85 -1.71 2.09
C VAL A 72 -6.05 -1.06 3.45
N HIS A 73 -5.62 0.20 3.61
CA HIS A 73 -5.80 0.97 4.85
C HIS A 73 -7.28 1.07 5.23
N ALA A 74 -8.16 1.39 4.26
CA ALA A 74 -9.60 1.45 4.48
C ALA A 74 -10.20 0.13 5.01
N ARG A 75 -9.65 -1.02 4.58
CA ARG A 75 -10.03 -2.35 5.10
C ARG A 75 -9.38 -2.63 6.46
N TYR A 76 -8.15 -2.21 6.66
CA TYR A 76 -7.38 -2.48 7.87
C TYR A 76 -7.95 -1.76 9.09
N ILE A 77 -8.34 -0.48 8.96
CA ILE A 77 -8.83 0.34 10.09
C ILE A 77 -10.16 -0.13 10.68
N VAL A 78 -10.92 -0.98 9.98
CA VAL A 78 -12.15 -1.59 10.51
C VAL A 78 -11.90 -2.92 11.25
N THR A 79 -10.66 -3.43 11.24
CA THR A 79 -10.23 -4.58 12.05
C THR A 79 -9.92 -4.14 13.48
N THR A 80 -9.94 -5.07 14.44
CA THR A 80 -9.57 -4.77 15.83
C THR A 80 -8.13 -4.22 15.95
N ARG A 81 -7.20 -4.72 15.12
CA ARG A 81 -5.79 -4.27 15.11
C ARG A 81 -5.66 -2.86 14.55
N GLY A 82 -6.26 -2.60 13.40
CA GLY A 82 -6.21 -1.28 12.77
C GLY A 82 -6.92 -0.21 13.57
N LEU A 83 -8.09 -0.54 14.16
CA LEU A 83 -8.83 0.38 15.02
C LEU A 83 -8.04 0.78 16.27
N ALA A 84 -7.22 -0.11 16.82
CA ALA A 84 -6.36 0.21 17.96
C ALA A 84 -5.19 1.14 17.61
N LYS A 85 -4.86 1.30 16.32
CA LYS A 85 -3.81 2.20 15.81
C LYS A 85 -4.33 3.55 15.32
N MET A 86 -5.65 3.72 15.23
CA MET A 86 -6.33 4.95 14.83
C MET A 86 -6.68 5.80 16.05
#